data_AF-A0A7V9AX24-F1
#
_entry.id   AF-A0A7V9AX24-F1
#
_cell.length_a   1.000
_cell.length_b   1.000
_cell.length_c   1.000
_cell.angle_alpha   90.00
_cell.angle_beta   90.00
_cell.angle_gamma   90.00
#
_symmetry.space_group_name_H-M   'P 1'
#
loop_
_entity.id
_entity.type
_entity.pdbx_description
1 polymer ?
#
loop_
_entity_poly.entity_id
_entity_poly.type
_entity_poly.pdbx_seq_one_letter_code
_entity_poly.pdbx_strand_id
1 'polypeptide(L)'
;MERKLRIAQYGCGKMSVYTMRYAMEKGAEIVCAFGRSPHTIGKDIGEIAGVGKTGVLVQDSKDAVAILREEKPDACIITTASLMQDLKGPFMDCAESGVNAIT
;
A
#
# COMPACT_ATOMS: atom_id res chain seq x y z
N MET A 1 22.62 -0.47 -3.47
CA MET A 1 21.51 -1.45 -3.59
C MET A 1 21.10 -1.48 -5.05
N GLU A 2 21.19 -2.63 -5.71
CA GLU A 2 20.98 -2.76 -7.16
C GLU A 2 19.52 -3.03 -7.57
N ARG A 3 18.58 -3.09 -6.60
CA ARG A 3 17.14 -3.29 -6.90
C ARG A 3 16.28 -2.14 -6.38
N LYS A 4 15.18 -1.88 -7.08
CA LYS A 4 14.15 -0.93 -6.66
C LYS A 4 13.54 -1.37 -5.33
N LEU A 5 13.20 -0.39 -4.50
CA LEU A 5 12.49 -0.62 -3.25
C LEU A 5 11.03 -0.97 -3.56
N ARG A 6 10.56 -2.12 -3.07
CA ARG A 6 9.20 -2.63 -3.30
C ARG A 6 8.31 -2.19 -2.15
N ILE A 7 7.27 -1.42 -2.44
CA ILE A 7 6.40 -0.81 -1.44
C ILE A 7 4.99 -1.35 -1.55
N ALA A 8 4.37 -1.63 -0.40
CA ALA A 8 2.93 -1.79 -0.28
C ALA A 8 2.29 -0.48 0.18
N GLN A 9 1.09 -0.16 -0.31
CA GLN A 9 0.32 0.99 0.16
C GLN A 9 -0.96 0.52 0.88
N TYR A 10 -1.06 0.77 2.18
CA TYR A 10 -2.26 0.47 2.96
C TYR A 10 -3.09 1.74 3.15
N GLY A 11 -4.29 1.77 2.55
CA GLY A 11 -5.13 2.94 2.46
C GLY A 11 -4.90 3.68 1.15
N CYS A 12 -5.98 3.83 0.37
CA CYS A 12 -5.99 4.46 -0.96
C CYS A 12 -6.86 5.73 -0.97
N GLY A 13 -6.68 6.58 0.05
CA GLY A 13 -7.40 7.84 0.24
C GLY A 13 -6.69 9.05 -0.34
N LYS A 14 -7.02 10.24 0.17
CA LYS A 14 -6.41 11.50 -0.32
C LYS A 14 -4.90 11.59 -0.05
N MET A 15 -4.45 11.11 1.11
CA MET A 15 -3.04 11.18 1.50
C MET A 15 -2.16 10.22 0.70
N SER A 16 -2.68 9.03 0.39
CA SER A 16 -1.92 8.02 -0.35
C SER A 16 -1.57 8.46 -1.77
N VAL A 17 -2.34 9.37 -2.38
CA VAL A 17 -2.01 9.98 -3.68
C VAL A 17 -0.58 10.53 -3.66
N TYR A 18 -0.23 11.26 -2.60
CA TYR A 18 1.08 11.92 -2.51
C TYR A 18 2.19 10.94 -2.12
N THR A 19 1.94 10.05 -1.16
CA THR A 19 2.95 9.05 -0.75
C THR A 19 3.32 8.13 -1.90
N MET A 20 2.31 7.68 -2.66
CA MET A 20 2.52 6.81 -3.81
C MET A 20 3.33 7.51 -4.90
N ARG A 21 2.98 8.75 -5.25
CA ARG A 21 3.73 9.57 -6.21
C ARG A 21 5.18 9.77 -5.79
N TYR A 22 5.41 10.20 -4.55
CA TYR A 22 6.77 10.44 -4.07
C TYR A 22 7.60 9.17 -4.02
N ALA A 23 7.01 8.03 -3.64
CA ALA A 23 7.69 6.74 -3.70
C ALA A 23 8.15 6.43 -5.13
N MET A 24 7.24 6.55 -6.12
CA MET A 24 7.56 6.29 -7.53
C MET A 24 8.58 7.28 -8.10
N GLU A 25 8.43 8.58 -7.84
CA GLU A 25 9.36 9.64 -8.27
C GLU A 25 10.77 9.44 -7.71
N LYS A 26 10.89 8.84 -6.52
CA LYS A 26 12.18 8.49 -5.88
C LYS A 26 12.72 7.12 -6.28
N GLY A 27 12.08 6.43 -7.23
CA GLY A 27 12.56 5.18 -7.80
C GLY A 27 12.12 3.91 -7.07
N ALA A 28 11.21 4.02 -6.11
CA ALA A 28 10.52 2.85 -5.56
C ALA A 28 9.42 2.38 -6.51
N GLU A 29 8.99 1.12 -6.36
CA GLU A 29 7.85 0.57 -7.07
C GLU A 29 6.78 0.12 -6.08
N ILE A 30 5.52 0.40 -6.41
CA ILE A 30 4.40 -0.03 -5.59
C ILE A 30 3.90 -1.34 -6.16
N VAL A 31 3.92 -2.40 -5.36
CA VAL A 31 3.65 -3.78 -5.82
C VAL A 31 2.27 -4.27 -5.41
N CYS A 32 1.72 -3.73 -4.32
CA CYS A 32 0.35 -4.00 -3.90
C CYS A 32 -0.23 -2.79 -3.15
N ALA A 33 -1.55 -2.66 -3.17
CA ALA A 33 -2.27 -1.63 -2.44
C ALA A 33 -3.59 -2.15 -1.88
N PHE A 34 -3.97 -1.66 -0.70
CA PHE A 34 -5.11 -2.17 0.07
C PHE A 34 -6.07 -1.05 0.45
N GLY A 35 -7.37 -1.34 0.40
CA GLY A 35 -8.43 -0.41 0.81
C GLY A 35 -9.62 -1.13 1.43
N ARG A 36 -10.47 -0.34 2.09
CA ARG A 36 -11.78 -0.80 2.62
C ARG A 36 -12.97 -0.24 1.85
N SER A 37 -12.76 0.82 1.07
CA SER A 37 -13.84 1.51 0.38
C SER A 37 -14.18 0.80 -0.94
N PRO A 38 -15.45 0.43 -1.17
CA PRO A 38 -15.89 -0.10 -2.46
C PRO A 38 -15.61 0.84 -3.63
N HIS A 39 -15.45 2.15 -3.37
CA HIS A 39 -15.13 3.13 -4.40
C HIS A 39 -13.67 3.11 -4.84
N THR A 40 -12.78 2.51 -4.05
CA THR A 40 -11.34 2.42 -4.37
C THR A 40 -10.94 1.03 -4.80
N ILE A 41 -11.56 -0.02 -4.25
CA ILE A 41 -11.25 -1.41 -4.61
C ILE A 41 -11.45 -1.63 -6.12
N GLY A 42 -10.50 -2.31 -6.76
CA GLY A 42 -10.47 -2.58 -8.19
C GLY A 42 -9.97 -1.43 -9.07
N LYS A 43 -9.72 -0.24 -8.51
CA LYS A 43 -9.10 0.86 -9.26
C LYS A 43 -7.59 0.71 -9.32
N ASP A 44 -7.00 1.20 -10.39
CA ASP A 44 -5.54 1.29 -10.54
C ASP A 44 -4.99 2.41 -9.64
N ILE A 45 -3.94 2.12 -8.88
CA ILE A 45 -3.32 3.11 -8.00
C ILE A 45 -2.73 4.29 -8.75
N GLY A 46 -2.36 4.10 -10.00
CA GLY A 46 -1.84 5.13 -10.88
C GLY A 46 -2.91 6.09 -11.38
N GLU A 47 -4.15 5.62 -11.55
CA GLU A 47 -5.32 6.49 -11.76
C GLU A 47 -5.65 7.28 -10.49
N ILE A 48 -5.54 6.66 -9.31
CA ILE A 48 -5.73 7.35 -8.02
C ILE A 48 -4.64 8.40 -7.80
N ALA A 49 -3.39 8.06 -8.10
CA ALA A 49 -2.22 8.92 -7.93
C ALA A 49 -2.08 9.99 -9.05
N GLY A 50 -2.80 9.85 -10.17
CA GLY A 50 -2.70 10.77 -11.31
C GLY A 50 -1.38 10.67 -12.07
N VAL A 51 -0.77 9.47 -12.12
CA VAL A 51 0.52 9.20 -12.78
C VAL A 51 0.40 8.28 -14.01
N GLY A 52 -0.82 8.01 -14.46
CA GLY A 52 -1.10 7.02 -15.51
C GLY A 52 -1.20 5.60 -14.94
N LYS A 53 -1.60 4.61 -15.75
CA LYS A 53 -1.83 3.24 -15.29
C LYS A 53 -0.54 2.55 -14.85
N THR A 54 -0.58 1.93 -13.68
CA THR A 54 0.54 1.16 -13.10
C THR A 54 0.34 -0.34 -13.23
N GLY A 55 -0.89 -0.81 -13.44
CA GLY A 55 -1.27 -2.22 -13.40
C GLY A 55 -1.55 -2.75 -11.99
N VAL A 56 -1.27 -1.96 -10.95
CA VAL A 56 -1.52 -2.37 -9.56
C VAL A 56 -2.91 -1.91 -9.13
N LEU A 57 -3.79 -2.90 -8.92
CA LEU A 57 -5.15 -2.66 -8.49
C LEU A 57 -5.24 -2.61 -6.96
N VAL A 58 -6.11 -1.75 -6.45
CA VAL A 58 -6.44 -1.73 -5.02
C VAL A 58 -7.24 -2.98 -4.67
N GLN A 59 -6.71 -3.75 -3.72
CA GLN A 59 -7.31 -4.98 -3.20
C GLN A 59 -8.06 -4.71 -1.89
N ASP A 60 -8.95 -5.62 -1.50
CA ASP A 60 -9.60 -5.53 -0.19
C ASP A 60 -8.56 -5.78 0.91
N SER A 61 -8.55 -4.93 1.92
CA SER A 61 -7.71 -5.09 3.12
C SER A 61 -7.85 -6.45 3.81
N LYS A 62 -8.98 -7.15 3.66
CA LYS A 62 -9.18 -8.50 4.22
C LYS A 62 -8.18 -9.52 3.68
N ASP A 63 -7.68 -9.32 2.47
CA ASP A 63 -6.74 -10.24 1.81
C ASP A 63 -5.29 -9.82 2.02
N ALA A 64 -5.03 -8.76 2.80
CA ALA A 64 -3.72 -8.13 2.92
C ALA A 64 -2.63 -9.11 3.37
N VAL A 65 -2.87 -9.94 4.38
CA VAL A 65 -1.86 -10.91 4.88
C VAL A 65 -1.46 -11.91 3.79
N ALA A 66 -2.43 -12.44 3.03
CA ALA A 66 -2.15 -13.39 1.97
C ALA A 66 -1.28 -12.75 0.87
N ILE A 67 -1.69 -11.55 0.43
CA ILE A 67 -1.01 -10.80 -0.63
C ILE A 67 0.37 -10.33 -0.20
N LEU A 68 0.53 -9.82 1.04
CA LEU A 68 1.83 -9.38 1.56
C LEU A 68 2.83 -10.54 1.63
N ARG A 69 2.38 -11.76 1.96
CA ARG A 69 3.21 -12.97 1.98
C ARG A 69 3.62 -13.46 0.59
N GLU A 70 2.75 -13.26 -0.40
CA GLU A 70 3.02 -13.60 -1.79
C GLU A 70 3.99 -12.57 -2.41
N GLU A 71 3.62 -11.29 -2.33
CA GLU A 71 4.36 -10.19 -2.96
C GLU A 71 5.67 -9.88 -2.26
N LYS A 72 5.77 -10.07 -0.94
CA LYS A 72 6.97 -9.79 -0.13
C LYS A 72 7.57 -8.39 -0.40
N PRO A 73 6.80 -7.31 -0.18
CA PRO A 73 7.32 -5.95 -0.27
C PRO A 73 8.36 -5.69 0.83
N ASP A 74 9.26 -4.74 0.59
CA ASP A 74 10.27 -4.33 1.57
C ASP A 74 9.67 -3.54 2.73
N ALA A 75 8.66 -2.72 2.43
CA ALA A 75 7.94 -1.94 3.43
C ALA A 75 6.49 -1.66 3.00
N CYS A 76 5.65 -1.32 3.97
CA CYS A 76 4.28 -0.90 3.79
C CYS A 76 4.09 0.52 4.35
N ILE A 77 3.54 1.42 3.53
CA ILE A 77 3.12 2.76 3.94
C ILE A 77 1.63 2.70 4.30
N ILE A 78 1.29 3.06 5.53
CA ILE A 78 -0.07 3.00 6.07
C ILE A 78 -0.61 4.42 6.19
N THR A 79 -1.68 4.76 5.48
CA THR A 79 -2.33 6.07 5.57
C THR A 79 -3.84 5.89 5.77
N THR A 80 -4.23 5.26 6.88
CA THR A 80 -5.63 4.85 7.10
C THR A 80 -6.35 5.59 8.24
N ALA A 81 -5.68 5.84 9.36
CA ALA A 81 -6.29 6.44 10.56
C ALA A 81 -5.22 7.11 11.44
N SER A 82 -5.67 7.86 12.45
CA SER A 82 -4.77 8.60 13.36
C SER A 82 -4.52 7.90 14.69
N LEU A 83 -5.42 7.02 15.13
CA LEU A 83 -5.35 6.38 16.44
C LEU A 83 -4.70 5.01 16.35
N MET A 84 -3.80 4.69 17.29
CA MET A 84 -3.11 3.39 17.34
C MET A 84 -4.07 2.20 17.41
N GLN A 85 -5.25 2.37 18.03
CA GLN A 85 -6.28 1.33 18.09
C GLN A 85 -6.81 1.00 16.68
N ASP A 86 -7.03 2.00 15.83
CA ASP A 86 -7.51 1.84 14.47
C ASP A 86 -6.43 1.33 13.51
N LEU A 87 -5.16 1.61 13.84
CA LEU A 87 -3.99 1.15 13.09
C LEU A 87 -3.56 -0.28 13.47
N LYS A 88 -4.10 -0.86 14.55
CA LYS A 88 -3.73 -2.20 15.02
C LYS A 88 -3.85 -3.25 13.92
N GLY A 89 -4.94 -3.25 13.14
CA GLY A 89 -5.15 -4.20 12.04
C GLY A 89 -4.02 -4.14 11.01
N PRO A 90 -3.84 -3.02 10.29
CA PRO A 90 -2.77 -2.86 9.30
C PRO A 90 -1.36 -3.17 9.83
N PHE A 91 -1.04 -2.77 11.07
CA PHE A 91 0.25 -3.10 11.67
C PHE A 91 0.42 -4.59 11.94
N MET A 92 -0.62 -5.25 12.44
CA MET A 92 -0.60 -6.71 12.65
C MET A 92 -0.46 -7.45 11.32
N ASP A 93 -1.18 -7.04 10.27
CA ASP A 93 -1.08 -7.66 8.94
C ASP A 93 0.36 -7.59 8.40
N CYS A 94 1.02 -6.44 8.56
CA CYS A 94 2.42 -6.25 8.16
C CYS A 94 3.37 -7.10 9.01
N ALA A 95 3.20 -7.09 10.34
CA ALA A 95 4.05 -7.84 11.26
C ALA A 95 3.96 -9.36 11.04
N GLU A 96 2.74 -9.90 10.88
CA GLU A 96 2.48 -11.32 10.59
C GLU A 96 2.98 -11.76 9.21
N SER A 97 3.20 -10.81 8.31
CA SER A 97 3.74 -11.03 6.97
C SER A 97 5.25 -10.79 6.88
N GLY A 98 5.88 -10.33 7.96
CA GLY A 98 7.32 -10.01 7.99
C GLY A 98 7.68 -8.76 7.18
N VAL A 99 6.75 -7.82 7.02
CA VAL A 99 6.92 -6.60 6.22
C VAL A 99 7.12 -5.40 7.15
N ASN A 100 8.14 -4.58 6.87
CA ASN A 100 8.38 -3.34 7.62
C ASN A 100 7.21 -2.37 7.43
N ALA A 101 6.79 -1.64 8.46
CA ALA A 101 5.64 -0.74 8.36
C ALA A 101 6.00 0.69 8.80
N ILE A 102 5.47 1.68 8.08
CA ILE A 102 5.51 3.11 8.40
C ILE A 102 4.10 3.68 8.25
N THR A 103 3.67 4.57 9.15
CA THR A 103 2.33 5.20 9.12
C THR A 103 2.40 6.71 9.17
#